data_AF-A0AA38H2H9-F1
#
_entry.id   AF-A0AA38H2H9-F1
#
_cell.length_a   1.000
_cell.length_b   1.000
_cell.length_c   1.000
_cell.angle_alpha   90.00
_cell.angle_beta   90.00
_cell.angle_gamma   90.00
#
_symmetry.space_group_name_H-M   'P 1'
#
loop_
_entity.id
_entity.type
_entity.pdbx_description
1 polymer ?
#
loop_
_entity_poly.entity_id
_entity_poly.type
_entity_poly.pdbx_seq_one_letter_code
_entity_poly.pdbx_strand_id
1 'polypeptide(L)'
;DPFATHRHPNLAELVDSSETHPLEAQAAKAGLFYHKSRRGGNIGCYGYGAGSAMSTMDVLAVVGGKPTNFLDGGGGATEANVRAALDVLMNDPDVEVVFVNTFGGLTKTELIADGIVRFLRERKEAGKATPPFVIRLRGTGENEAREIV
;
A
#
# COMPACT_ATOMS: atom_id res chain seq x y z
N ASP A 1 -19.07 -10.20 11.04
CA ASP A 1 -18.45 -10.51 9.75
C ASP A 1 -18.77 -9.38 8.77
N PRO A 2 -17.77 -8.60 8.30
CA PRO A 2 -17.96 -7.55 7.29
C PRO A 2 -18.65 -8.02 6.01
N PHE A 3 -18.43 -9.27 5.59
CA PHE A 3 -19.03 -9.82 4.36
C PHE A 3 -20.53 -10.13 4.50
N ALA A 4 -21.06 -10.19 5.73
CA ALA A 4 -22.48 -10.45 6.00
C ALA A 4 -23.31 -9.16 6.19
N THR A 5 -22.67 -8.00 6.29
CA THR A 5 -23.33 -6.72 6.62
C THR A 5 -24.46 -6.33 5.67
N HIS A 6 -24.35 -6.68 4.39
CA HIS A 6 -25.40 -6.47 3.39
C HIS A 6 -26.74 -7.13 3.73
N ARG A 7 -26.75 -8.16 4.59
CA ARG A 7 -27.97 -8.85 5.07
C ARG A 7 -28.50 -8.28 6.38
N HIS A 8 -27.78 -7.34 6.98
CA HIS A 8 -28.07 -6.76 8.28
C HIS A 8 -27.87 -5.23 8.23
N PRO A 9 -28.71 -4.50 7.46
CA PRO A 9 -28.50 -3.08 7.18
C PRO A 9 -28.43 -2.22 8.45
N ASN A 10 -29.16 -2.61 9.49
CA ASN A 10 -29.21 -1.91 10.78
C ASN A 10 -27.86 -1.92 11.52
N LEU A 11 -26.92 -2.81 11.17
CA LEU A 11 -25.60 -2.85 11.81
C LEU A 11 -24.72 -1.65 11.43
N ALA A 12 -25.00 -0.99 10.29
CA ALA A 12 -24.23 0.18 9.87
C ALA A 12 -24.32 1.32 10.89
N GLU A 13 -25.48 1.47 11.55
CA GLU A 13 -25.72 2.48 12.58
C GLU A 13 -24.94 2.23 13.88
N LEU A 14 -24.46 0.99 14.09
CA LEU A 14 -23.70 0.58 15.27
C LEU A 14 -22.19 0.71 15.06
N VAL A 15 -21.73 1.09 13.86
CA VAL A 15 -20.31 1.23 13.56
C VAL A 15 -19.77 2.50 14.21
N ASP A 16 -19.01 2.33 15.29
CA ASP A 16 -18.21 3.38 15.88
C ASP A 16 -16.82 3.42 15.20
N SER A 17 -16.50 4.54 14.55
CA SER A 17 -15.22 4.76 13.87
C SER A 17 -14.28 5.69 14.63
N SER A 18 -14.63 6.11 15.85
CA SER A 18 -13.84 7.05 16.66
C SER A 18 -12.41 6.54 16.95
N GLU A 19 -12.24 5.23 17.09
CA GLU A 19 -10.95 4.57 17.33
C GLU A 19 -10.20 4.18 16.04
N THR A 20 -10.75 4.49 14.86
CA THR A 20 -10.11 4.13 13.58
C THR A 20 -8.97 5.11 13.29
N HIS A 21 -7.78 4.58 13.01
CA HIS A 21 -6.64 5.43 12.66
C HIS A 21 -6.94 6.24 11.38
N PRO A 22 -6.60 7.55 11.32
CA PRO A 22 -6.94 8.39 10.16
C PRO A 22 -6.44 7.86 8.82
N LEU A 23 -5.24 7.28 8.79
CA LEU A 23 -4.68 6.65 7.59
C LEU A 23 -5.41 5.36 7.19
N GLU A 24 -5.93 4.60 8.16
CA GLU A 24 -6.78 3.43 7.88
C GLU A 24 -8.11 3.87 7.27
N ALA A 25 -8.71 4.93 7.81
CA ALA A 25 -9.92 5.52 7.25
C ALA A 25 -9.68 6.13 5.84
N GLN A 26 -8.53 6.75 5.60
CA GLN A 26 -8.13 7.24 4.27
C GLN A 26 -8.01 6.09 3.27
N ALA A 27 -7.29 5.02 3.64
CA ALA A 27 -7.10 3.85 2.80
C ALA A 27 -8.42 3.15 2.47
N ALA A 28 -9.29 2.96 3.47
CA ALA A 28 -10.57 2.28 3.30
C ALA A 28 -11.49 2.97 2.27
N LYS A 29 -11.46 4.30 2.19
CA LYS A 29 -12.21 5.07 1.17
C LYS A 29 -11.78 4.75 -0.27
N ALA A 30 -10.54 4.32 -0.46
CA ALA A 30 -10.00 3.91 -1.75
C ALA A 30 -10.11 2.39 -1.99
N GLY A 31 -10.71 1.63 -1.06
CA GLY A 31 -10.78 0.17 -1.14
C GLY A 31 -9.45 -0.53 -0.84
N LEU A 32 -8.52 0.17 -0.19
CA LEU A 32 -7.22 -0.35 0.25
C LEU A 32 -7.34 -0.97 1.64
N PHE A 33 -6.53 -1.98 1.91
CA PHE A 33 -6.40 -2.56 3.25
C PHE A 33 -5.09 -2.07 3.88
N TYR A 34 -5.18 -1.07 4.75
CA TYR A 34 -4.05 -0.52 5.47
C TYR A 34 -4.21 -0.79 6.97
N HIS A 35 -3.10 -1.11 7.66
CA HIS A 35 -3.07 -1.13 9.12
C HIS A 35 -1.76 -0.51 9.62
N LYS A 36 -1.87 0.43 10.56
CA LYS A 36 -0.70 1.06 11.18
C LYS A 36 -0.09 0.14 12.24
N SER A 37 1.23 -0.04 12.22
CA SER A 37 1.94 -0.80 13.24
C SER A 37 1.96 -0.05 14.58
N ARG A 38 1.52 -0.70 15.65
CA ARG A 38 1.62 -0.17 17.03
C ARG A 38 3.02 -0.24 17.63
N ARG A 39 3.95 -0.94 16.98
CA ARG A 39 5.33 -1.14 17.47
C ARG A 39 6.29 -0.04 16.97
N GLY A 40 5.78 0.92 16.21
CA GLY A 40 6.59 1.87 15.46
C GLY A 40 7.39 1.20 14.34
N GLY A 41 8.03 2.01 13.52
CA GLY A 41 8.84 1.55 12.41
C GLY A 41 8.98 2.64 11.36
N ASN A 42 9.89 2.46 10.42
CA ASN A 42 10.26 3.47 9.45
C ASN A 42 10.20 3.02 7.98
N ILE A 43 9.81 1.75 7.75
CA ILE A 43 9.68 1.19 6.40
C ILE A 43 8.20 1.12 6.02
N GLY A 44 7.77 1.99 5.11
CA GLY A 44 6.46 1.95 4.49
C GLY A 44 6.36 0.76 3.54
N CYS A 45 5.51 -0.22 3.84
CA CYS A 45 5.34 -1.40 3.01
C CYS A 45 4.14 -1.25 2.09
N TYR A 46 4.26 -1.68 0.83
CA TYR A 46 3.15 -1.74 -0.11
C TYR A 46 3.25 -2.98 -1.00
N GLY A 47 2.15 -3.69 -1.19
CA GLY A 47 2.06 -4.77 -2.17
C GLY A 47 0.63 -5.07 -2.58
N TYR A 48 0.48 -5.95 -3.57
CA TYR A 48 -0.81 -6.55 -3.90
C TYR A 48 -0.90 -7.97 -3.36
N GLY A 49 -2.00 -8.26 -2.66
CA GLY A 49 -2.28 -9.51 -1.99
C GLY A 49 -1.80 -9.53 -0.55
N ALA A 50 -2.74 -9.70 0.39
CA ALA A 50 -2.48 -9.71 1.82
C ALA A 50 -1.34 -10.65 2.25
N GLY A 51 -1.26 -11.86 1.67
CA GLY A 51 -0.18 -12.80 1.96
C GLY A 51 1.20 -12.30 1.55
N SER A 52 1.29 -11.59 0.42
CA SER A 52 2.54 -10.97 -0.05
C SER A 52 2.93 -9.79 0.85
N ALA A 53 1.96 -8.94 1.21
CA ALA A 53 2.19 -7.79 2.09
C ALA A 53 2.65 -8.25 3.50
N MET A 54 1.99 -9.22 4.12
CA MET A 54 2.39 -9.78 5.42
C MET A 54 3.77 -10.43 5.37
N SER A 55 4.02 -11.30 4.39
CA SER A 55 5.33 -11.96 4.22
C SER A 55 6.47 -10.95 4.02
N THR A 56 6.18 -9.82 3.35
CA THR A 56 7.16 -8.74 3.18
C THR A 56 7.53 -8.11 4.51
N MET A 57 6.54 -7.79 5.34
CA MET A 57 6.77 -7.27 6.68
C MET A 57 7.58 -8.25 7.54
N ASP A 58 7.24 -9.54 7.49
CA ASP A 58 7.92 -10.57 8.25
C ASP A 58 9.40 -10.70 7.85
N VAL A 59 9.67 -10.78 6.54
CA VAL A 59 11.05 -10.86 6.03
C VAL A 59 11.85 -9.61 6.42
N LEU A 60 11.26 -8.42 6.29
CA LEU A 60 11.91 -7.17 6.72
C LEU A 60 12.23 -7.19 8.21
N ALA A 61 11.29 -7.64 9.05
CA ALA A 61 11.50 -7.76 10.49
C ALA A 61 12.61 -8.76 10.84
N VAL A 62 12.66 -9.91 10.15
CA VAL A 62 13.70 -10.94 10.33
C VAL A 62 15.10 -10.40 10.03
N VAL A 63 15.25 -9.54 9.02
CA VAL A 63 16.53 -8.90 8.68
C VAL A 63 16.81 -7.60 9.46
N GLY A 64 16.00 -7.29 10.48
CA GLY A 64 16.19 -6.15 11.37
C GLY A 64 15.54 -4.82 10.90
N GLY A 65 14.83 -4.84 9.78
CA GLY A 65 13.99 -3.73 9.33
C GLY A 65 12.76 -3.54 10.22
N LYS A 66 12.15 -2.35 10.17
CA LYS A 66 10.98 -2.01 10.99
C LYS A 66 9.82 -1.54 10.11
N PRO A 67 8.98 -2.45 9.62
CA PRO A 67 7.75 -2.09 8.91
C PRO A 67 6.86 -1.19 9.76
N THR A 68 6.43 -0.07 9.20
CA THR A 68 5.54 0.87 9.90
C THR A 68 4.07 0.56 9.65
N ASN A 69 3.76 -0.21 8.61
CA ASN A 69 2.39 -0.53 8.22
C ASN A 69 2.29 -1.88 7.49
N PHE A 70 1.07 -2.41 7.48
CA PHE A 70 0.56 -3.31 6.45
C PHE A 70 -0.18 -2.46 5.40
N LEU A 71 -0.02 -2.77 4.11
CA LEU A 71 -0.82 -2.18 3.03
C LEU A 71 -0.95 -3.15 1.85
N ASP A 72 -2.17 -3.60 1.62
CA ASP A 72 -2.57 -4.33 0.43
C ASP A 72 -3.39 -3.43 -0.50
N GLY A 73 -2.94 -3.34 -1.76
CA GLY A 73 -3.62 -2.65 -2.86
C GLY A 73 -5.00 -3.22 -3.21
N GLY A 74 -5.33 -4.42 -2.73
CA GLY A 74 -6.63 -5.05 -2.94
C GLY A 74 -6.80 -5.71 -4.31
N GLY A 75 -8.04 -5.85 -4.76
CA GLY A 75 -8.43 -6.60 -5.95
C GLY A 75 -8.12 -5.89 -7.26
N GLY A 76 -6.84 -5.84 -7.65
CA GLY A 76 -6.38 -5.36 -8.96
C GLY A 76 -5.69 -3.99 -8.93
N ALA A 77 -4.57 -3.86 -9.64
CA ALA A 77 -3.89 -2.58 -9.77
C ALA A 77 -4.55 -1.68 -10.80
N THR A 78 -4.91 -0.48 -10.36
CA THR A 78 -5.23 0.65 -11.23
C THR A 78 -4.37 1.84 -10.84
N GLU A 79 -4.16 2.79 -11.75
CA GLU A 79 -3.38 4.00 -11.47
C GLU A 79 -3.92 4.76 -10.26
N ALA A 80 -5.25 4.88 -10.14
CA ALA A 80 -5.91 5.54 -9.01
C ALA A 80 -5.62 4.82 -7.68
N ASN A 81 -5.60 3.49 -7.70
CA ASN A 81 -5.38 2.69 -6.50
C ASN A 81 -3.91 2.74 -6.05
N VAL A 82 -2.97 2.69 -7.01
CA VAL A 82 -1.54 2.89 -6.74
C VAL A 82 -1.30 4.27 -6.15
N ARG A 83 -1.88 5.32 -6.73
CA ARG A 83 -1.78 6.69 -6.20
C ARG A 83 -2.33 6.78 -4.78
N ALA A 84 -3.52 6.26 -4.53
CA ALA A 84 -4.13 6.30 -3.21
C ALA A 84 -3.27 5.59 -2.16
N ALA A 85 -2.68 4.44 -2.51
CA ALA A 85 -1.76 3.71 -1.63
C ALA A 85 -0.51 4.53 -1.31
N LEU A 86 0.09 5.15 -2.31
CA LEU A 86 1.26 6.00 -2.12
C LEU A 86 0.93 7.27 -1.33
N ASP A 87 -0.23 7.89 -1.56
CA ASP A 87 -0.68 9.05 -0.78
C ASP A 87 -0.86 8.71 0.71
N VAL A 88 -1.39 7.52 1.03
CA VAL A 88 -1.47 7.05 2.42
C VAL A 88 -0.07 6.93 3.04
N LEU A 89 0.89 6.34 2.33
CA LEU A 89 2.28 6.22 2.80
C LEU A 89 2.98 7.58 2.93
N MET A 90 2.74 8.53 2.02
CA MET A 90 3.33 9.86 2.07
C MET A 90 2.75 10.75 3.19
N ASN A 91 1.56 10.40 3.70
CA ASN A 91 0.93 11.07 4.84
C ASN A 91 1.34 10.45 6.18
N ASP A 92 2.08 9.34 6.16
CA ASP A 92 2.59 8.70 7.36
C ASP A 92 3.96 9.32 7.73
N PRO A 93 4.04 10.10 8.82
CA PRO A 93 5.27 10.80 9.18
C PRO A 93 6.40 9.87 9.60
N ASP A 94 6.10 8.60 9.91
CA ASP A 94 7.12 7.63 10.29
C ASP A 94 7.81 7.00 9.07
N VAL A 95 7.28 7.18 7.85
CA VAL A 95 7.85 6.56 6.63
C VAL A 95 9.13 7.29 6.20
N GLU A 96 10.27 6.64 6.38
CA GLU A 96 11.59 7.10 5.92
C GLU A 96 12.03 6.41 4.63
N VAL A 97 11.51 5.22 4.34
CA VAL A 97 11.77 4.45 3.10
C VAL A 97 10.51 3.68 2.71
N VAL A 98 10.23 3.59 1.41
CA VAL A 98 9.12 2.79 0.89
C VAL A 98 9.66 1.50 0.28
N PHE A 99 9.13 0.36 0.71
CA PHE A 99 9.42 -0.96 0.17
C PHE A 99 8.19 -1.51 -0.55
N VAL A 100 8.27 -1.54 -1.88
CA VAL A 100 7.22 -2.10 -2.73
C VAL A 100 7.58 -3.53 -3.10
N ASN A 101 6.73 -4.49 -2.74
CA ASN A 101 6.91 -5.89 -3.09
C ASN A 101 5.60 -6.49 -3.60
N THR A 102 5.57 -6.83 -4.88
CA THR A 102 4.39 -7.43 -5.51
C THR A 102 4.77 -8.56 -6.45
N PHE A 103 3.94 -9.60 -6.44
CA PHE A 103 3.94 -10.64 -7.45
C PHE A 103 2.67 -10.51 -8.32
N GLY A 104 2.85 -10.08 -9.57
CA GLY A 104 1.79 -9.98 -10.57
C GLY A 104 1.33 -11.34 -11.05
N GLY A 105 0.07 -11.67 -10.75
CA GLY A 105 -0.66 -12.77 -11.37
C GLY A 105 -1.55 -12.24 -12.50
N LEU A 106 -2.82 -12.02 -12.19
CA LEU A 106 -3.78 -11.34 -13.08
C LEU A 106 -3.43 -9.86 -13.27
N THR A 107 -2.93 -9.23 -12.22
CA THR A 107 -2.47 -7.84 -12.27
C THR A 107 -1.09 -7.80 -12.89
N LYS A 108 -0.93 -6.99 -13.94
CA LYS A 108 0.36 -6.77 -14.57
C LYS A 108 1.22 -5.80 -13.77
N THR A 109 2.47 -6.15 -13.55
CA THR A 109 3.39 -5.31 -12.78
C THR A 109 3.79 -4.03 -13.49
N GLU A 110 3.74 -3.98 -14.83
CA GLU A 110 4.00 -2.77 -15.61
C GLU A 110 3.07 -1.61 -15.22
N LEU A 111 1.79 -1.91 -14.93
CA LEU A 111 0.81 -0.90 -14.50
C LEU A 111 1.13 -0.34 -13.12
N ILE A 112 1.68 -1.17 -12.24
CA ILE A 112 2.10 -0.76 -10.89
C ILE A 112 3.34 0.13 -11.01
N ALA A 113 4.31 -0.28 -11.81
CA ALA A 113 5.53 0.47 -12.10
C ALA A 113 5.21 1.87 -12.66
N ASP A 114 4.36 1.93 -13.70
CA ASP A 114 3.92 3.18 -14.31
C ASP A 114 3.23 4.10 -13.29
N GLY A 115 2.33 3.55 -12.47
CA GLY A 115 1.65 4.30 -11.42
C GLY A 115 2.62 4.90 -10.40
N ILE A 116 3.64 4.14 -9.99
CA ILE A 116 4.68 4.61 -9.07
C ILE A 116 5.50 5.73 -9.72
N VAL A 117 6.05 5.51 -10.90
CA VAL A 117 6.92 6.49 -11.57
C VAL A 117 6.17 7.79 -11.86
N ARG A 118 4.93 7.71 -12.30
CA ARG A 118 4.08 8.89 -12.52
C ARG A 118 3.86 9.66 -11.22
N PHE A 119 3.49 8.97 -10.14
CA PHE A 119 3.33 9.59 -8.82
C PHE A 119 4.60 10.30 -8.35
N LEU A 120 5.75 9.65 -8.47
CA LEU A 120 7.05 10.21 -8.08
C LEU A 120 7.42 11.43 -8.92
N ARG A 121 7.15 11.40 -10.23
CA ARG A 121 7.38 12.53 -11.14
C ARG A 121 6.55 13.74 -10.74
N GLU A 122 5.26 13.56 -10.50
CA GLU A 122 4.38 14.66 -10.09
C GLU A 122 4.77 15.25 -8.74
N ARG A 123 5.17 14.42 -7.76
CA ARG A 123 5.69 14.93 -6.48
C ARG A 123 6.96 15.75 -6.67
N LYS A 124 7.87 15.29 -7.54
CA LYS A 124 9.10 16.02 -7.87
C LYS A 124 8.79 17.36 -8.52
N GLU A 125 7.87 17.41 -9.48
CA GLU A 125 7.42 18.64 -10.14
C GLU A 125 6.75 19.61 -9.15
N ALA A 126 6.01 19.07 -8.18
CA ALA A 126 5.39 19.85 -7.10
C ALA A 126 6.38 20.25 -5.97
N GLY A 127 7.67 19.92 -6.09
CA GLY A 127 8.69 20.23 -5.08
C GLY A 127 8.49 19.51 -3.73
N LYS A 128 7.74 18.40 -3.72
CA LYS A 128 7.45 17.64 -2.50
C LYS A 128 8.59 16.66 -2.19
N ALA A 129 9.07 16.69 -0.95
CA ALA A 129 9.99 15.68 -0.45
C ALA A 129 9.38 14.28 -0.61
N THR A 130 10.23 13.32 -0.97
CA THR A 130 9.84 11.94 -1.25
C THR A 130 10.94 11.02 -0.70
N PRO A 131 10.61 10.04 0.16
CA PRO A 131 11.58 9.09 0.68
C PRO A 131 12.12 8.19 -0.45
N PRO A 132 13.27 7.52 -0.25
CA PRO A 132 13.74 6.49 -1.17
C PRO A 132 12.75 5.34 -1.32
N PHE A 133 12.73 4.76 -2.53
CA PHE A 133 11.91 3.60 -2.88
C PHE A 133 12.80 2.39 -3.19
N VAL A 134 12.45 1.24 -2.62
CA VAL A 134 12.99 -0.07 -3.00
C VAL A 134 11.85 -0.87 -3.62
N ILE A 135 11.99 -1.21 -4.90
CA ILE A 135 10.90 -1.78 -5.69
C ILE A 135 11.28 -3.18 -6.18
N ARG A 136 10.48 -4.17 -5.80
CA ARG A 136 10.56 -5.55 -6.28
C ARG A 136 9.22 -5.95 -6.89
N LEU A 137 9.18 -5.94 -8.20
CA LEU A 137 8.03 -6.36 -9.01
C LEU A 137 8.39 -7.66 -9.72
N ARG A 138 7.56 -8.70 -9.55
CA ARG A 138 7.76 -10.03 -10.16
C ARG A 138 6.49 -10.52 -10.84
N GLY A 139 6.59 -11.42 -11.80
CA GLY A 139 5.42 -12.07 -12.43
C GLY A 139 5.02 -11.46 -13.78
N THR A 140 3.72 -11.39 -14.07
CA THR A 140 3.22 -10.89 -15.37
C THR A 140 3.64 -9.44 -15.59
N GLY A 141 4.39 -9.17 -16.67
CA GLY A 141 4.86 -7.82 -16.99
C GLY A 141 6.14 -7.40 -16.26
N GLU A 142 6.89 -8.35 -15.71
CA GLU A 142 8.09 -8.09 -14.91
C GLU A 142 9.20 -7.39 -15.71
N ASN A 143 9.41 -7.80 -16.97
CA ASN A 143 10.46 -7.23 -17.80
C ASN A 143 10.17 -5.76 -18.10
N GLU A 144 8.94 -5.47 -18.52
CA GLU A 144 8.46 -4.12 -18.80
C GLU A 144 8.50 -3.26 -17.54
N ALA A 145 8.02 -3.79 -16.41
CA ALA A 145 8.07 -3.11 -15.12
C ALA A 145 9.50 -2.74 -14.71
N ARG A 146 10.48 -3.62 -14.99
CA ARG A 146 11.90 -3.38 -14.68
C ARG A 146 12.52 -2.27 -15.53
N GLU A 147 12.10 -2.11 -16.78
CA GLU A 147 12.56 -1.00 -17.62
C GLU A 147 11.95 0.35 -17.20
N ILE A 148 10.78 0.32 -16.54
CA ILE A 148 10.08 1.52 -16.07
C ILE A 148 10.72 2.12 -14.80
N VAL A 149 11.13 1.28 -13.84
CA VAL A 149 11.55 1.70 -12.47
C VAL A 149 13.04 1.88 -12.26
#